data_AF-A0AAD7XPW0-F1
#
_entry.id   AF-A0AAD7XPW0-F1
#
_cell.length_a   1.000
_cell.length_b   1.000
_cell.length_c   1.000
_cell.angle_alpha   90.00
_cell.angle_beta   90.00
_cell.angle_gamma   90.00
#
_symmetry.space_group_name_H-M   'P 1'
#
loop_
_entity.id
_entity.type
_entity.pdbx_description
1 polymer ?
#
loop_
_entity_poly.entity_id
_entity_poly.type
_entity_poly.pdbx_seq_one_letter_code
_entity_poly.pdbx_strand_id
1 'polypeptide(L)'
;MSWHIHYTTNRSDMARFYGAFVSRFSDVIAPGVECPFGPNYGANSYKYVCSLESAILEGSPWTTAQRAFFVPLEYAEVAWTYAKQIRGYLDILLHPNTGCMHDDHSVRAQWVVETTVPTINTLEFPRNVPRTGCNDSSWPDMEPACGCVTPVASDAPQDSCGNCNASLDLASFPLVSPSTAGFDCTDPPLSVEYAIDEYAWGQVRCGGLFLDRDVGDAAPKVSYAAADVDRSYLLMLVDPDADATAAWPDSLEPGSRAPQPISRRRLS
;
A
#
# COMPACT_ATOMS: atom_id res chain seq x y z
N MET A 1 -6.18 -15.72 4.46
CA MET A 1 -5.56 -14.41 4.44
C MET A 1 -6.53 -13.39 3.91
N SER A 2 -6.76 -12.38 4.72
CA SER A 2 -7.56 -11.23 4.37
C SER A 2 -6.82 -9.98 4.85
N TRP A 3 -7.43 -8.83 4.61
CA TRP A 3 -6.90 -7.54 4.98
C TRP A 3 -7.97 -6.73 5.66
N HIS A 4 -7.55 -5.83 6.54
CA HIS A 4 -8.42 -4.81 7.10
C HIS A 4 -7.98 -3.43 6.63
N ILE A 5 -8.97 -2.60 6.33
CA ILE A 5 -8.77 -1.16 6.15
C ILE A 5 -9.48 -0.46 7.30
N HIS A 6 -8.70 0.06 8.24
CA HIS A 6 -9.18 0.91 9.32
C HIS A 6 -9.22 2.36 8.87
N TYR A 7 -10.18 3.12 9.41
CA TYR A 7 -10.32 4.55 9.20
C TYR A 7 -10.80 5.23 10.48
N THR A 8 -10.29 6.43 10.77
CA THR A 8 -10.67 7.18 11.97
C THR A 8 -12.09 7.72 11.89
N THR A 9 -12.79 7.78 13.02
CA THR A 9 -14.20 8.27 13.10
C THR A 9 -14.36 9.59 13.82
N ASN A 10 -13.28 10.15 14.36
CA ASN A 10 -13.29 11.43 15.08
C ASN A 10 -13.36 12.66 14.14
N ARG A 11 -13.70 12.47 12.86
CA ARG A 11 -13.66 13.50 11.82
C ARG A 11 -14.91 13.43 10.94
N SER A 12 -15.28 14.56 10.35
CA SER A 12 -16.51 14.74 9.57
C SER A 12 -16.59 13.88 8.29
N ASP A 13 -15.45 13.43 7.77
CA ASP A 13 -15.39 12.67 6.51
C ASP A 13 -15.79 11.20 6.64
N MET A 14 -16.01 10.68 7.85
CA MET A 14 -16.32 9.28 8.09
C MET A 14 -17.51 8.78 7.26
N ALA A 15 -18.64 9.50 7.31
CA ALA A 15 -19.85 9.10 6.59
C ALA A 15 -19.66 9.11 5.07
N ARG A 16 -18.90 10.10 4.55
CA ARG A 16 -18.56 10.20 3.12
C ARG A 16 -17.67 9.04 2.69
N PHE A 17 -16.64 8.73 3.49
CA PHE A 17 -15.72 7.62 3.23
C PHE A 17 -16.47 6.29 3.20
N TYR A 18 -17.24 6.00 4.25
CA TYR A 18 -18.04 4.78 4.35
C TYR A 18 -18.98 4.60 3.14
N GLY A 19 -19.79 5.63 2.84
CA GLY A 19 -20.74 5.58 1.73
C GLY A 19 -20.08 5.40 0.37
N ALA A 20 -18.96 6.10 0.12
CA ALA A 20 -18.21 5.95 -1.12
C ALA A 20 -17.56 4.57 -1.24
N PHE A 21 -17.00 4.04 -0.16
CA PHE A 21 -16.38 2.71 -0.13
C PHE A 21 -17.41 1.60 -0.38
N VAL A 22 -18.53 1.63 0.35
CA VAL A 22 -19.66 0.69 0.14
C VAL A 22 -20.19 0.74 -1.29
N SER A 23 -20.37 1.96 -1.83
CA SER A 23 -20.83 2.14 -3.21
C SER A 23 -19.86 1.53 -4.23
N ARG A 24 -18.55 1.76 -4.07
CA ARG A 24 -17.51 1.22 -4.96
C ARG A 24 -17.46 -0.29 -4.99
N PHE A 25 -17.65 -0.93 -3.83
CA PHE A 25 -17.57 -2.38 -3.68
C PHE A 25 -18.93 -3.06 -3.66
N SER A 26 -20.00 -2.39 -4.10
CA SER A 26 -21.37 -2.89 -4.05
C SER A 26 -21.59 -4.25 -4.73
N ASP A 27 -20.85 -4.55 -5.79
CA ASP A 27 -20.92 -5.85 -6.49
C ASP A 27 -20.29 -7.01 -5.69
N VAL A 28 -19.45 -6.70 -4.71
CA VAL A 28 -18.68 -7.66 -3.90
C VAL A 28 -18.87 -7.47 -2.40
N ILE A 29 -19.82 -6.62 -2.01
CA ILE A 29 -20.14 -6.39 -0.61
C ILE A 29 -21.07 -7.49 -0.11
N ALA A 30 -20.89 -7.88 1.15
CA ALA A 30 -21.69 -8.91 1.77
C ALA A 30 -23.19 -8.52 1.78
N PRO A 31 -24.10 -9.49 1.65
CA PRO A 31 -25.52 -9.25 1.91
C PRO A 31 -25.71 -8.69 3.32
N GLY A 32 -26.27 -7.48 3.44
CA GLY A 32 -26.43 -6.80 4.73
C GLY A 32 -25.25 -5.92 5.16
N VAL A 33 -24.18 -5.84 4.35
CA VAL A 33 -22.95 -5.04 4.56
C VAL A 33 -22.10 -5.47 5.76
N GLU A 34 -22.70 -5.82 6.89
CA GLU A 34 -21.99 -6.23 8.10
C GLU A 34 -21.32 -7.60 7.95
N CYS A 35 -20.13 -7.74 8.55
CA CYS A 35 -19.43 -9.00 8.59
C CYS A 35 -20.15 -10.01 9.51
N PRO A 36 -20.31 -11.28 9.09
CA PRO A 36 -20.90 -12.33 9.92
C PRO A 36 -19.93 -12.90 10.97
N PHE A 37 -18.81 -12.22 11.20
CA PHE A 37 -17.70 -12.65 12.06
C PHE A 37 -17.07 -11.45 12.77
N GLY A 38 -16.27 -11.74 13.80
CA GLY A 38 -15.54 -10.72 14.55
C GLY A 38 -14.32 -10.14 13.80
N PRO A 39 -13.72 -9.07 14.35
CA PRO A 39 -12.59 -8.33 13.75
C PRO A 39 -11.27 -9.11 13.66
N ASN A 40 -11.25 -10.39 14.00
CA ASN A 40 -10.06 -11.23 13.96
C ASN A 40 -10.13 -12.29 12.85
N TYR A 41 -11.19 -12.30 12.05
CA TYR A 41 -11.36 -13.27 10.99
C TYR A 41 -10.30 -13.10 9.88
N GLY A 42 -9.50 -14.13 9.66
CA GLY A 42 -8.37 -14.13 8.73
C GLY A 42 -8.49 -15.14 7.59
N ALA A 43 -9.62 -15.83 7.46
CA ALA A 43 -9.76 -16.96 6.55
C ALA A 43 -9.90 -16.53 5.08
N ASN A 44 -9.44 -17.39 4.17
CA ASN A 44 -9.51 -17.15 2.70
C ASN A 44 -10.87 -17.52 2.09
N SER A 45 -11.71 -18.22 2.85
CA SER A 45 -12.97 -18.78 2.39
C SER A 45 -14.07 -17.72 2.19
N TYR A 46 -13.99 -16.59 2.91
CA TYR A 46 -14.94 -15.49 2.74
C TYR A 46 -14.56 -14.59 1.55
N LYS A 47 -15.50 -14.43 0.62
CA LYS A 47 -15.29 -13.77 -0.68
C LYS A 47 -15.81 -12.35 -0.78
N TYR A 48 -16.47 -11.85 0.26
CA TYR A 48 -17.11 -10.55 0.23
C TYR A 48 -16.33 -9.53 1.04
N VAL A 49 -16.32 -8.28 0.57
CA VAL A 49 -16.00 -7.12 1.40
C VAL A 49 -17.15 -6.95 2.39
N CYS A 50 -16.85 -6.65 3.65
CA CYS A 50 -17.88 -6.37 4.64
C CYS A 50 -17.40 -5.37 5.67
N SER A 51 -18.36 -4.71 6.31
CA SER A 51 -18.13 -3.72 7.35
C SER A 51 -18.04 -4.36 8.73
N LEU A 52 -17.09 -3.89 9.53
CA LEU A 52 -16.97 -4.18 10.95
C LEU A 52 -17.58 -3.05 11.80
N GLU A 53 -18.56 -2.30 11.28
CA GLU A 53 -19.19 -1.15 11.96
C GLU A 53 -19.74 -1.47 13.36
N SER A 54 -20.27 -2.68 13.53
CA SER A 54 -20.84 -3.14 14.81
C SER A 54 -19.78 -3.42 15.87
N ALA A 55 -18.51 -3.60 15.47
CA ALA A 55 -17.37 -3.61 16.37
C ALA A 55 -16.98 -2.17 16.71
N ILE A 56 -17.71 -1.54 17.63
CA ILE A 56 -17.28 -0.28 18.22
C ILE A 56 -16.00 -0.56 19.03
N LEU A 57 -14.85 -0.28 18.43
CA LEU A 57 -13.54 -0.37 19.06
C LEU A 57 -13.18 1.00 19.67
N GLU A 58 -13.96 1.42 20.66
CA GLU A 58 -13.56 2.53 21.53
C GLU A 58 -12.77 1.98 22.71
N GLY A 59 -11.52 2.43 22.82
CA GLY A 59 -10.58 1.98 23.84
C GLY A 59 -9.47 1.11 23.29
N SER A 60 -8.60 0.70 24.22
CA SER A 60 -7.45 -0.17 23.98
C SER A 60 -7.77 -1.29 22.97
N PRO A 61 -6.90 -1.51 21.96
CA PRO A 61 -5.54 -0.95 21.82
C PRO A 61 -5.48 0.35 21.02
N TRP A 62 -6.60 0.90 20.55
CA TRP A 62 -6.62 2.10 19.72
C TRP A 62 -6.70 3.35 20.59
N THR A 63 -5.79 4.32 20.40
CA THR A 63 -5.89 5.61 21.12
C THR A 63 -6.91 6.56 20.49
N THR A 64 -7.47 6.22 19.33
CA THR A 64 -8.47 7.00 18.60
C THR A 64 -9.62 6.13 18.14
N ALA A 65 -10.85 6.66 18.15
CA ALA A 65 -12.01 5.96 17.63
C ALA A 65 -11.83 5.65 16.13
N GLN A 66 -12.11 4.40 15.76
CA GLN A 66 -11.95 3.90 14.40
C GLN A 66 -13.02 2.87 14.04
N ARG A 67 -13.12 2.61 12.75
CA ARG A 67 -13.93 1.56 12.13
C ARG A 67 -13.11 0.87 11.06
N ALA A 68 -13.58 -0.29 10.60
CA ALA A 68 -12.85 -1.09 9.64
C ALA A 68 -13.74 -1.79 8.62
N PHE A 69 -13.17 -2.04 7.45
CA PHE A 69 -13.68 -3.01 6.49
C PHE A 69 -12.81 -4.25 6.49
N PHE A 70 -13.44 -5.42 6.44
CA PHE A 70 -12.81 -6.66 6.00
C PHE A 70 -12.72 -6.67 4.48
N VAL A 71 -11.55 -7.03 3.96
CA VAL A 71 -11.24 -7.08 2.54
C VAL A 71 -10.61 -8.44 2.21
N PRO A 72 -11.24 -9.27 1.37
CA PRO A 72 -10.63 -10.49 0.85
C PRO A 72 -9.31 -10.18 0.13
N LEU A 73 -8.38 -11.14 0.13
CA LEU A 73 -7.05 -10.98 -0.50
C LEU A 73 -7.13 -10.48 -1.95
N GLU A 74 -8.06 -11.03 -2.73
CA GLU A 74 -8.29 -10.68 -4.14
C GLU A 74 -8.72 -9.21 -4.38
N TYR A 75 -9.16 -8.50 -3.34
CA TYR A 75 -9.57 -7.09 -3.42
C TYR A 75 -8.65 -6.13 -2.65
N ALA A 76 -7.61 -6.62 -1.97
CA ALA A 76 -6.81 -5.83 -1.05
C ALA A 76 -6.18 -4.58 -1.71
N GLU A 77 -5.54 -4.77 -2.86
CA GLU A 77 -4.82 -3.68 -3.55
C GLU A 77 -5.77 -2.63 -4.14
N VAL A 78 -6.86 -3.07 -4.79
CA VAL A 78 -7.85 -2.16 -5.37
C VAL A 78 -8.61 -1.40 -4.29
N ALA A 79 -8.95 -2.05 -3.18
CA ALA A 79 -9.56 -1.43 -2.01
C ALA A 79 -8.65 -0.39 -1.38
N TRP A 80 -7.37 -0.71 -1.20
CA TRP A 80 -6.42 0.22 -0.62
C TRP A 80 -6.17 1.44 -1.51
N THR A 81 -6.01 1.22 -2.82
CA THR A 81 -5.83 2.30 -3.79
C THR A 81 -7.02 3.25 -3.78
N TYR A 82 -8.25 2.71 -3.77
CA TYR A 82 -9.45 3.53 -3.72
C TYR A 82 -9.59 4.26 -2.38
N ALA A 83 -9.35 3.59 -1.24
CA ALA A 83 -9.40 4.20 0.08
C ALA A 83 -8.51 5.45 0.17
N LYS A 84 -7.27 5.37 -0.34
CA LYS A 84 -6.36 6.52 -0.40
C LYS A 84 -6.93 7.71 -1.18
N GLN A 85 -7.65 7.46 -2.28
CA GLN A 85 -8.25 8.50 -3.10
C GLN A 85 -9.43 9.19 -2.41
N ILE A 86 -10.23 8.45 -1.63
CA ILE A 86 -11.47 8.98 -1.03
C ILE A 86 -11.33 9.39 0.44
N ARG A 87 -10.20 9.13 1.10
CA ARG A 87 -10.02 9.35 2.55
C ARG A 87 -10.33 10.77 3.04
N GLY A 88 -10.14 11.79 2.20
CA GLY A 88 -10.22 13.19 2.63
C GLY A 88 -9.30 13.47 3.80
N TYR A 89 -9.87 13.88 4.93
CA TYR A 89 -9.14 14.18 6.16
C TYR A 89 -8.96 12.99 7.12
N LEU A 90 -9.43 11.79 6.75
CA LEU A 90 -9.31 10.60 7.61
C LEU A 90 -7.89 10.04 7.58
N ASP A 91 -7.44 9.56 8.74
CA ASP A 91 -6.27 8.69 8.84
C ASP A 91 -6.75 7.27 8.56
N ILE A 92 -6.03 6.57 7.66
CA ILE A 92 -6.37 5.20 7.26
C ILE A 92 -5.19 4.27 7.45
N LEU A 93 -5.48 3.04 7.84
CA LEU A 93 -4.50 1.97 8.05
C LEU A 93 -4.92 0.73 7.26
N LEU A 94 -4.02 0.19 6.45
CA LEU A 94 -4.14 -1.14 5.88
C LEU A 94 -3.25 -2.11 6.66
N HIS A 95 -3.78 -3.28 7.03
CA HIS A 95 -2.93 -4.37 7.51
C HIS A 95 -3.47 -5.75 7.10
N PRO A 96 -2.58 -6.77 7.02
CA PRO A 96 -3.01 -8.14 6.77
C PRO A 96 -3.61 -8.77 8.05
N ASN A 97 -4.43 -9.81 7.89
CA ASN A 97 -4.85 -10.70 8.98
C ASN A 97 -4.06 -12.01 8.87
N THR A 98 -2.84 -12.02 9.43
CA THR A 98 -1.94 -13.18 9.32
C THR A 98 -2.18 -14.22 10.40
N GLY A 99 -2.59 -13.75 11.57
CA GLY A 99 -2.53 -14.56 12.78
C GLY A 99 -1.87 -13.84 13.94
N CYS A 100 -1.07 -12.82 13.68
CA CYS A 100 -0.31 -12.10 14.70
C CYS A 100 -0.75 -10.62 14.72
N MET A 101 -1.72 -10.28 15.58
CA MET A 101 -2.28 -8.92 15.64
C MET A 101 -1.23 -7.87 16.00
N HIS A 102 -0.25 -8.23 16.84
CA HIS A 102 0.83 -7.34 17.22
C HIS A 102 1.59 -6.81 15.99
N ASP A 103 2.11 -7.70 15.15
CA ASP A 103 2.88 -7.32 13.96
C ASP A 103 1.98 -6.81 12.84
N ASP A 104 0.78 -7.39 12.70
CA ASP A 104 -0.21 -6.95 11.71
C ASP A 104 -0.51 -5.45 11.89
N HIS A 105 -0.69 -4.99 13.14
CA HIS A 105 -0.96 -3.59 13.45
C HIS A 105 0.29 -2.73 13.74
N SER A 106 1.50 -3.29 13.63
CA SER A 106 2.76 -2.54 13.77
C SER A 106 3.59 -2.64 12.49
N VAL A 107 4.53 -3.59 12.44
CA VAL A 107 5.57 -3.66 11.39
C VAL A 107 5.02 -4.04 10.01
N ARG A 108 3.81 -4.60 9.92
CA ARG A 108 3.14 -4.96 8.64
C ARG A 108 2.07 -3.95 8.22
N ALA A 109 1.80 -2.95 9.05
CA ALA A 109 0.74 -1.99 8.84
C ALA A 109 1.20 -0.86 7.92
N GLN A 110 0.34 -0.42 7.02
CA GLN A 110 0.57 0.72 6.13
C GLN A 110 -0.37 1.86 6.49
N TRP A 111 0.20 3.00 6.84
CA TRP A 111 -0.56 4.19 7.22
C TRP A 111 -0.62 5.22 6.09
N VAL A 112 -1.75 5.91 5.99
CA VAL A 112 -1.84 7.22 5.34
C VAL A 112 -2.50 8.18 6.32
N VAL A 113 -1.74 9.18 6.77
CA VAL A 113 -2.15 10.12 7.82
C VAL A 113 -2.13 11.55 7.33
N GLU A 114 -2.90 12.41 7.99
CA GLU A 114 -2.84 13.85 7.74
C GLU A 114 -1.67 14.52 8.49
N THR A 115 -1.46 14.17 9.76
CA THR A 115 -0.43 14.80 10.61
C THR A 115 0.47 13.77 11.26
N THR A 116 -0.03 13.07 12.26
CA THR A 116 0.75 12.11 13.06
C THR A 116 0.06 10.76 13.08
N VAL A 117 0.85 9.69 13.00
CA VAL A 117 0.37 8.31 13.14
C VAL A 117 -0.29 8.12 14.51
N PRO A 118 -1.57 7.70 14.55
CA PRO A 118 -2.22 7.34 15.81
C PRO A 118 -1.47 6.22 16.51
N THR A 119 -1.36 6.31 17.83
CA THR A 119 -0.76 5.24 18.63
C THR A 119 -1.69 4.03 18.66
N ILE A 120 -1.14 2.85 18.40
CA ILE A 120 -1.78 1.58 18.70
C ILE A 120 -0.96 0.91 19.80
N ASN A 121 -1.58 0.63 20.95
CA ASN A 121 -0.97 -0.13 22.03
C ASN A 121 -0.97 -1.61 21.64
N THR A 122 -0.10 -2.01 20.71
CA THR A 122 -0.13 -3.35 20.11
C THR A 122 0.07 -4.48 21.13
N LEU A 123 0.66 -4.18 22.30
CA LEU A 123 0.79 -5.12 23.41
C LEU A 123 -0.54 -5.44 24.10
N GLU A 124 -1.55 -4.58 23.97
CA GLU A 124 -2.87 -4.77 24.56
C GLU A 124 -3.81 -5.59 23.65
N PHE A 125 -3.37 -6.00 22.45
CA PHE A 125 -4.17 -6.87 21.61
C PHE A 125 -4.45 -8.22 22.28
N PRO A 126 -5.68 -8.77 22.18
CA PRO A 126 -6.04 -10.01 22.84
C PRO A 126 -5.28 -11.25 22.31
N ARG A 127 -4.59 -11.17 21.17
CA ARG A 127 -3.67 -12.24 20.71
C ARG A 127 -2.37 -12.34 21.51
N ASN A 128 -2.12 -11.40 22.42
CA ASN A 128 -1.08 -11.52 23.46
C ASN A 128 -1.65 -12.09 24.78
N VAL A 129 -2.90 -12.60 24.76
CA VAL A 129 -3.59 -13.20 25.90
C VAL A 129 -4.10 -14.58 25.48
N PRO A 130 -3.85 -15.65 26.25
CA PRO A 130 -4.35 -16.99 25.94
C PRO A 130 -5.87 -17.01 25.67
N ARG A 131 -6.28 -17.71 24.60
CA ARG A 131 -7.69 -17.92 24.12
C ARG A 131 -8.37 -16.79 23.34
N THR A 132 -7.76 -15.61 23.19
CA THR A 132 -8.49 -14.44 22.68
C THR A 132 -8.11 -13.95 21.29
N GLY A 133 -7.50 -14.79 20.44
CA GLY A 133 -7.50 -14.37 19.03
C GLY A 133 -7.02 -15.31 17.95
N CYS A 134 -6.48 -16.50 18.23
CA CYS A 134 -6.29 -17.50 17.18
C CYS A 134 -7.28 -18.65 17.20
N ASN A 135 -8.14 -18.68 18.21
CA ASN A 135 -9.15 -19.68 18.39
C ASN A 135 -10.35 -18.97 19.00
N ASP A 136 -11.22 -18.42 18.16
CA ASP A 136 -12.42 -17.79 18.67
C ASP A 136 -13.38 -18.90 19.08
N SER A 137 -13.32 -19.30 20.35
CA SER A 137 -14.23 -20.27 20.94
C SER A 137 -15.70 -19.83 20.85
N SER A 138 -15.96 -18.57 20.50
CA SER A 138 -17.29 -18.04 20.22
C SER A 138 -17.82 -18.47 18.85
N TRP A 139 -16.95 -18.96 17.95
CA TRP A 139 -17.28 -19.42 16.60
C TRP A 139 -16.65 -20.80 16.31
N PRO A 140 -17.12 -21.87 16.98
CA PRO A 140 -16.50 -23.20 16.90
C PRO A 140 -16.52 -23.83 15.50
N ASP A 141 -17.40 -23.35 14.61
CA ASP A 141 -17.54 -23.85 13.24
C ASP A 141 -16.72 -23.06 12.20
N MET A 142 -15.94 -22.04 12.62
CA MET A 142 -15.16 -21.21 11.70
C MET A 142 -13.73 -21.74 11.51
N GLU A 143 -13.19 -21.53 10.30
CA GLU A 143 -11.78 -21.83 10.00
C GLU A 143 -10.84 -21.08 10.98
N PRO A 144 -9.73 -21.70 11.41
CA PRO A 144 -8.80 -21.08 12.34
C PRO A 144 -8.33 -19.71 11.84
N ALA A 145 -8.44 -18.71 12.70
CA ALA A 145 -8.22 -17.31 12.35
C ALA A 145 -6.74 -16.93 12.09
N CYS A 146 -5.82 -17.90 12.17
CA CYS A 146 -4.38 -17.68 12.12
C CYS A 146 -3.70 -18.76 11.27
N GLY A 147 -2.87 -18.34 10.31
CA GLY A 147 -2.03 -19.25 9.50
C GLY A 147 -0.84 -19.85 10.27
N CYS A 148 -0.92 -19.92 11.59
CA CYS A 148 0.11 -20.47 12.47
C CYS A 148 -0.28 -21.87 12.92
N VAL A 149 0.69 -22.78 13.01
CA VAL A 149 0.48 -24.05 13.71
C VAL A 149 0.23 -23.73 15.18
N THR A 150 -0.93 -24.14 15.70
CA THR A 150 -1.30 -23.94 17.10
C THR A 150 -1.05 -25.21 17.91
N PRO A 151 -0.73 -25.12 19.22
CA PRO A 151 -0.53 -23.89 19.99
C PRO A 151 0.83 -23.21 19.72
N VAL A 152 0.89 -21.89 19.86
CA VAL A 152 2.17 -21.15 19.92
C VAL A 152 2.92 -21.48 21.22
N ALA A 153 4.25 -21.35 21.23
CA ALA A 153 5.09 -21.73 22.36
C ALA A 153 4.84 -20.88 23.62
N SER A 154 4.56 -19.58 23.47
CA SER A 154 4.14 -18.69 24.56
C SER A 154 3.40 -17.45 24.02
N ASP A 155 2.96 -16.57 24.93
CA ASP A 155 2.34 -15.27 24.69
C ASP A 155 3.33 -14.10 24.63
N ALA A 156 4.63 -14.36 24.78
CA ALA A 156 5.65 -13.33 24.73
C ALA A 156 5.81 -12.76 23.30
N PRO A 157 6.12 -11.46 23.13
CA PRO A 157 6.27 -10.83 21.81
C PRO A 157 7.24 -11.56 20.87
N GLN A 158 8.27 -12.21 21.42
CA GLN A 158 9.21 -13.03 20.64
C GLN A 158 8.62 -14.36 20.14
N ASP A 159 7.61 -14.91 20.82
CA ASP A 159 6.99 -16.20 20.51
C ASP A 159 5.67 -16.05 19.74
N SER A 160 5.04 -14.89 19.82
CA SER A 160 3.74 -14.60 19.18
C SER A 160 3.80 -14.59 17.66
N CYS A 161 4.98 -14.34 17.06
CA CYS A 161 5.10 -14.14 15.61
C CYS A 161 6.35 -14.78 14.96
N GLY A 162 7.44 -15.05 15.71
CA GLY A 162 8.65 -15.67 15.17
C GLY A 162 8.46 -17.12 14.70
N ASN A 163 7.49 -17.83 15.25
CA ASN A 163 7.13 -19.21 14.88
C ASN A 163 5.86 -19.29 14.02
N CYS A 164 5.19 -18.16 13.77
CA CYS A 164 4.14 -18.06 12.78
C CYS A 164 4.80 -17.98 11.40
N ASN A 165 5.37 -19.11 10.96
CA ASN A 165 5.59 -19.35 9.55
C ASN A 165 4.21 -19.55 8.93
N ALA A 166 3.47 -18.46 8.76
CA ALA A 166 2.62 -18.35 7.61
C ALA A 166 3.61 -18.46 6.45
N SER A 167 3.91 -19.69 6.03
CA SER A 167 4.48 -20.01 4.74
C SER A 167 3.42 -19.59 3.73
N LEU A 168 3.20 -18.27 3.64
CA LEU A 168 2.88 -17.61 2.41
C LEU A 168 4.08 -17.92 1.53
N ASP A 169 3.98 -19.06 0.87
CA ASP A 169 4.67 -19.22 -0.38
C ASP A 169 4.04 -18.18 -1.33
N LEU A 170 4.46 -16.92 -1.19
CA LEU A 170 4.10 -15.82 -2.07
C LEU A 170 4.56 -16.13 -3.51
N ALA A 171 5.35 -17.19 -3.71
CA ALA A 171 5.74 -17.69 -5.03
C ALA A 171 4.75 -18.70 -5.64
N SER A 172 3.78 -19.25 -4.89
CA SER A 172 2.79 -20.20 -5.43
C SER A 172 1.37 -19.68 -5.57
N PHE A 173 1.11 -18.43 -5.16
CA PHE A 173 0.01 -17.67 -5.72
C PHE A 173 0.55 -16.90 -6.93
N PRO A 174 -0.11 -16.96 -8.12
CA PRO A 174 0.10 -15.91 -9.08
C PRO A 174 -0.40 -14.66 -8.36
N LEU A 175 0.54 -13.86 -7.87
CA LEU A 175 0.28 -12.44 -7.75
C LEU A 175 -0.23 -12.05 -9.14
N VAL A 176 -1.55 -11.96 -9.26
CA VAL A 176 -2.12 -10.82 -9.94
C VAL A 176 -1.72 -9.64 -9.05
N SER A 177 -0.40 -9.33 -9.10
CA SER A 177 0.06 -7.98 -9.36
C SER A 177 -0.99 -7.38 -10.30
N PRO A 178 -1.31 -6.09 -10.22
CA PRO A 178 -1.99 -5.46 -11.33
C PRO A 178 -1.25 -5.96 -12.57
N SER A 179 -1.88 -6.11 -13.73
CA SER A 179 -1.02 -5.92 -14.89
C SER A 179 -0.36 -4.55 -14.67
N THR A 180 0.86 -4.50 -14.11
CA THR A 180 2.03 -4.54 -14.94
C THR A 180 1.54 -4.76 -16.37
N ALA A 181 1.10 -3.66 -16.99
CA ALA A 181 1.94 -3.23 -18.08
C ALA A 181 3.36 -3.28 -17.50
N GLY A 182 3.96 -4.47 -17.58
CA GLY A 182 5.29 -4.72 -17.04
C GLY A 182 6.09 -3.65 -17.72
N PHE A 183 6.71 -2.78 -16.94
CA PHE A 183 7.80 -2.01 -17.49
C PHE A 183 8.89 -3.04 -17.73
N ASP A 184 8.76 -3.77 -18.84
CA ASP A 184 9.75 -4.70 -19.32
C ASP A 184 10.85 -3.83 -19.89
N CYS A 185 11.95 -3.73 -19.15
CA CYS A 185 13.16 -3.14 -19.69
C CYS A 185 13.55 -3.90 -20.95
N THR A 186 13.82 -3.19 -22.02
CA THR A 186 14.44 -3.82 -23.19
C THR A 186 15.89 -4.16 -22.91
N ASP A 187 16.38 -5.18 -23.59
CA ASP A 187 17.81 -5.47 -23.70
C ASP A 187 18.22 -5.30 -25.19
N PRO A 188 19.05 -4.29 -25.52
CA PRO A 188 19.66 -3.32 -24.63
C PRO A 188 18.66 -2.23 -24.14
N PRO A 189 18.93 -1.58 -23.00
CA PRO A 189 18.08 -0.53 -22.46
C PRO A 189 18.13 0.76 -23.31
N LEU A 190 17.17 1.65 -23.09
CA LEU A 190 17.20 3.02 -23.62
C LEU A 190 18.49 3.72 -23.15
N SER A 191 19.27 4.24 -24.10
CA SER A 191 20.46 5.03 -23.80
C SER A 191 20.14 6.52 -23.87
N VAL A 192 20.48 7.26 -22.81
CA VAL A 192 20.37 8.71 -22.74
C VAL A 192 21.75 9.27 -22.40
N GLU A 193 22.21 10.26 -23.17
CA GLU A 193 23.56 10.83 -23.04
C GLU A 193 23.51 12.35 -23.18
N TYR A 194 24.01 13.07 -22.16
CA TYR A 194 24.21 14.51 -22.20
C TYR A 194 25.61 14.84 -22.74
N ALA A 195 25.72 15.94 -23.50
CA ALA A 195 27.02 16.45 -23.95
C ALA A 195 27.64 17.29 -22.83
N ILE A 196 28.42 16.64 -21.96
CA ILE A 196 29.07 17.28 -20.82
C ILE A 196 30.55 17.44 -21.12
N ASP A 197 31.01 18.69 -21.24
CA ASP A 197 32.41 18.99 -21.60
C ASP A 197 33.40 18.73 -20.46
N GLU A 198 32.94 18.79 -19.20
CA GLU A 198 33.80 18.72 -18.01
C GLU A 198 34.19 17.27 -17.64
N TYR A 199 33.39 16.27 -18.03
CA TYR A 199 33.63 14.86 -17.67
C TYR A 199 33.61 13.95 -18.89
N ALA A 200 34.42 12.88 -18.85
CA ALA A 200 34.48 11.88 -19.92
C ALA A 200 33.22 10.98 -20.03
N TRP A 201 32.16 11.28 -19.27
CA TRP A 201 30.94 10.48 -19.25
C TRP A 201 29.71 11.40 -19.11
N GLY A 202 28.82 11.33 -20.11
CA GLY A 202 27.51 11.98 -20.10
C GLY A 202 26.34 11.00 -20.06
N GLN A 203 26.62 9.70 -19.96
CA GLN A 203 25.61 8.64 -20.03
C GLN A 203 24.79 8.54 -18.74
N VAL A 204 23.46 8.64 -18.87
CA VAL A 204 22.52 8.42 -17.77
C VAL A 204 22.50 6.93 -17.41
N ARG A 205 22.62 6.65 -16.11
CA ARG A 205 22.54 5.30 -15.53
C ARG A 205 21.51 5.30 -14.40
N CYS A 206 20.98 4.13 -14.05
CA CYS A 206 20.04 3.98 -12.95
C CYS A 206 20.68 4.48 -11.63
N GLY A 207 20.27 5.67 -11.18
CA GLY A 207 20.81 6.33 -9.98
C GLY A 207 22.06 7.20 -10.20
N GLY A 208 22.41 7.54 -11.44
CA GLY A 208 23.50 8.50 -11.71
C GLY A 208 23.12 9.93 -11.28
N LEU A 209 24.08 10.67 -10.71
CA LEU A 209 23.90 12.07 -10.33
C LEU A 209 24.39 12.98 -11.46
N PHE A 210 23.55 13.94 -11.84
CA PHE A 210 23.88 15.04 -12.73
C PHE A 210 23.57 16.35 -12.02
N LEU A 211 24.45 17.35 -12.15
CA LEU A 211 24.13 18.69 -11.69
C LEU A 211 23.43 19.45 -12.83
N ASP A 212 22.52 20.36 -12.48
CA ASP A 212 21.81 21.20 -13.44
C ASP A 212 22.79 21.95 -14.38
N ARG A 213 23.89 22.45 -13.81
CA ARG A 213 24.96 23.11 -14.57
C ARG A 213 25.67 22.20 -15.58
N ASP A 214 25.69 20.89 -15.33
CA ASP A 214 26.40 19.91 -16.18
C ASP A 214 25.53 19.52 -17.38
N VAL A 215 24.20 19.54 -17.20
CA VAL A 215 23.20 19.20 -18.23
C VAL A 215 22.91 20.39 -19.14
N GLY A 216 22.85 21.60 -18.58
CA GLY A 216 22.57 22.83 -19.32
C GLY A 216 21.23 22.82 -20.06
N ASP A 217 21.08 23.70 -21.05
CA ASP A 217 19.84 23.83 -21.84
C ASP A 217 19.77 22.84 -23.02
N ALA A 218 20.83 22.05 -23.24
CA ALA A 218 20.91 21.14 -24.37
C ALA A 218 20.12 19.85 -24.11
N ALA A 219 19.28 19.44 -25.07
CA ALA A 219 18.59 18.16 -24.99
C ALA A 219 19.60 16.99 -25.07
N PRO A 220 19.38 15.91 -24.31
CA PRO A 220 20.24 14.74 -24.41
C PRO A 220 20.08 14.03 -25.75
N LYS A 221 21.12 13.32 -26.16
CA LYS A 221 21.04 12.32 -27.21
C LYS A 221 20.36 11.08 -26.64
N VAL A 222 19.33 10.60 -27.34
CA VAL A 222 18.59 9.39 -26.96
C VAL A 222 18.74 8.34 -28.06
N SER A 223 18.97 7.09 -27.67
CA SER A 223 19.10 5.96 -28.59
C SER A 223 18.38 4.74 -28.04
N TYR A 224 17.52 4.14 -28.87
CA TYR A 224 16.73 2.96 -28.51
C TYR A 224 16.97 1.86 -29.54
N ALA A 225 17.92 0.97 -29.27
CA ALA A 225 18.34 -0.02 -30.27
C ALA A 225 17.25 -1.07 -30.57
N ALA A 226 16.31 -1.27 -29.65
CA ALA A 226 15.14 -2.12 -29.83
C ALA A 226 13.95 -1.42 -30.53
N ALA A 227 14.15 -0.21 -31.07
CA ALA A 227 13.12 0.50 -31.81
C ALA A 227 12.72 -0.24 -33.09
N ASP A 228 11.42 -0.38 -33.30
CA ASP A 228 10.79 -0.86 -34.52
C ASP A 228 10.44 0.37 -35.38
N VAL A 229 11.02 0.46 -36.58
CA VAL A 229 10.89 1.62 -37.48
C VAL A 229 9.46 1.86 -37.95
N ASP A 230 8.60 0.83 -37.88
CA ASP A 230 7.19 0.92 -38.27
C ASP A 230 6.28 1.39 -37.12
N ARG A 231 6.84 1.70 -35.94
CA ARG A 231 6.11 2.15 -34.75
C ARG A 231 6.40 3.60 -34.39
N SER A 232 5.44 4.23 -33.73
CA SER A 232 5.61 5.55 -33.12
C SER A 232 5.87 5.42 -31.63
N TYR A 233 6.86 6.17 -31.14
CA TYR A 233 7.26 6.19 -29.73
C TYR A 233 7.03 7.57 -29.12
N LEU A 234 6.73 7.59 -27.82
CA LEU A 234 6.67 8.79 -27.01
C LEU A 234 7.78 8.71 -25.96
N LEU A 235 8.71 9.65 -25.98
CA LEU A 235 9.69 9.84 -24.91
C LEU A 235 9.13 10.83 -23.88
N MET A 236 9.23 10.47 -22.60
CA MET A 236 8.83 11.33 -21.48
C MET A 236 9.98 11.42 -20.47
N LEU A 237 10.24 12.62 -19.98
CA LEU A 237 11.07 12.88 -18.81
C LEU A 237 10.13 13.37 -17.71
N VAL A 238 10.20 12.75 -16.53
CA VAL A 238 9.34 13.06 -15.40
C VAL A 238 10.22 13.27 -14.18
N ASP A 239 10.02 14.40 -13.51
CA ASP A 239 10.56 14.66 -12.18
C ASP A 239 9.40 14.51 -11.18
N PRO A 240 9.26 13.35 -10.51
CA PRO A 240 8.18 13.14 -9.56
C PRO A 240 8.38 13.94 -8.27
N ASP A 241 9.58 14.45 -8.03
CA ASP A 241 9.98 15.15 -6.82
C ASP A 241 10.07 16.67 -7.04
N ALA A 242 9.71 17.16 -8.23
CA ALA A 242 9.67 18.59 -8.53
C ALA A 242 8.79 19.34 -7.52
N ASP A 243 9.40 20.29 -6.81
CA ASP A 243 8.80 21.05 -5.70
C ASP A 243 8.21 20.19 -4.55
N ALA A 244 8.69 18.97 -4.36
CA ALA A 244 8.36 18.21 -3.16
C ALA A 244 8.99 18.88 -1.92
N THR A 245 8.35 18.72 -0.77
CA THR A 245 8.93 19.17 0.50
C THR A 245 10.29 18.50 0.71
N ALA A 246 11.36 19.28 0.87
CA ALA A 246 12.76 18.84 0.94
C ALA A 246 13.37 18.35 -0.40
N ALA A 247 12.80 18.74 -1.53
CA ALA A 247 13.46 18.61 -2.83
C ALA A 247 14.58 19.66 -2.97
N TRP A 248 15.78 19.18 -3.29
CA TRP A 248 16.93 20.06 -3.48
C TRP A 248 16.88 20.75 -4.86
N PRO A 249 17.13 22.07 -4.97
CA PRO A 249 17.44 23.00 -3.89
C PRO A 249 16.18 23.47 -3.12
N ASP A 250 16.27 23.42 -1.78
CA ASP A 250 15.18 23.68 -0.81
C ASP A 250 14.64 25.13 -0.78
N SER A 251 14.98 25.97 -1.75
CA SER A 251 14.63 27.39 -1.76
C SER A 251 13.32 27.73 -2.48
N LEU A 252 12.57 26.73 -2.96
CA LEU A 252 11.31 26.94 -3.67
C LEU A 252 10.12 26.52 -2.80
N GLU A 253 9.08 27.35 -2.80
CA GLU A 253 7.80 27.00 -2.18
C GLU A 253 7.20 25.78 -2.91
N PRO A 254 6.74 24.74 -2.17
CA PRO A 254 6.12 23.57 -2.77
C PRO A 254 5.00 23.93 -3.76
N GLY A 255 5.03 23.33 -4.95
CA GLY A 255 4.07 23.56 -6.03
C GLY A 255 4.25 24.85 -6.83
N SER A 256 5.30 25.64 -6.58
CA SER A 256 5.55 26.89 -7.30
C SER A 256 5.97 26.70 -8.78
N ARG A 257 6.28 25.47 -9.22
CA ARG A 257 6.69 25.08 -10.57
C ARG A 257 6.05 23.78 -11.09
N ALA A 258 5.00 23.27 -10.46
CA ALA A 258 4.35 22.01 -10.86
C ALA A 258 3.59 22.10 -12.22
N PRO A 259 3.75 21.10 -13.11
CA PRO A 259 5.00 20.58 -13.65
C PRO A 259 5.45 21.38 -14.90
N GLN A 260 6.77 21.52 -15.10
CA GLN A 260 7.35 22.02 -16.35
C GLN A 260 6.85 21.19 -17.56
N PRO A 261 6.72 21.80 -18.75
CA PRO A 261 5.99 21.19 -19.86
C PRO A 261 6.64 19.90 -20.36
N ILE A 262 5.77 18.94 -20.68
CA ILE A 262 6.09 17.75 -21.47
C ILE A 262 6.68 18.22 -22.82
N SER A 263 7.99 18.13 -22.99
CA SER A 263 8.63 18.31 -24.29
C SER A 263 8.30 17.11 -25.17
N ARG A 264 7.28 17.24 -26.03
CA ARG A 264 6.93 16.20 -27.01
C ARG A 264 7.87 16.30 -28.20
N ARG A 265 8.77 15.33 -28.36
CA ARG A 265 9.49 15.12 -29.62
C ARG A 265 9.12 13.78 -30.21
N ARG A 266 8.78 13.79 -31.51
CA ARG A 266 8.59 12.59 -32.30
C ARG A 266 9.99 12.07 -32.65
N LEU A 267 10.32 10.86 -32.22
CA LEU A 267 11.50 10.17 -32.73
C LEU A 267 11.17 9.75 -34.18
N SER A 268 11.97 10.22 -35.13
CA SER A 268 11.89 9.90 -36.56
C SER A 268 13.08 9.04 -36.96
#